data_AF-A0A537KFS2-F1
#
_entry.id   AF-A0A537KFS2-F1
#
_cell.length_a   1.000
_cell.length_b   1.000
_cell.length_c   1.000
_cell.angle_alpha   90.00
_cell.angle_beta   90.00
_cell.angle_gamma   90.00
#
_symmetry.space_group_name_H-M   'P 1'
#
loop_
_entity.id
_entity.type
_entity.pdbx_description
1 polymer ?
#
loop_
_entity_poly.entity_id
_entity_poly.type
_entity_poly.pdbx_seq_one_letter_code
_entity_poly.pdbx_strand_id
1 'polypeptide(L)'
;MKKITTIFILNWILIVSFGQTVQSISDELKAINKEIVEKECIKKYGLIISPRGLNYFFADKIASYLSQDGDLSLYKTYATLDASDGKFTLNHNIGKGLDPSTGRLRSLTTVGIKANIEDGFAAVFSDSKFNSELGISLKQTWFAKGKTFFDGCAQRQQKGSRTAPATPSAQKQKMNIERALIIQNLIAEFTTKAKEFEASVNAIVPADIPGPDSDTTVKTNMRDEFYKKLRTDYLKKFAESEADRLASTESFNLIKANWWSIKAFIPVTSQKFNTAETYATEFLNEHLYPWELAVLHNRMWESTKCGRFFLNLSIGIVNNNSVATEDVEKISLQDYKNLGGTDPIHMAQLESDDAYVGTYKNFVTPNLKIQGIWFPKDWNIGVSLLFDQSFGQYNPLNGKLGFPIRFNDKDGDPTVNFEVQVKTFDMTDKIVTDKSLIKKTSIGLSVGLPFNSIIY
;
A
#
# COMPACT_ATOMS: atom_id res chain seq x y z
N MET A 1 26.94 28.09 -10.47
CA MET A 1 25.67 27.36 -10.25
C MET A 1 24.91 27.28 -11.57
N LYS A 2 24.88 26.10 -12.21
CA LYS A 2 24.21 25.88 -13.49
C LYS A 2 22.69 25.74 -13.25
N LYS A 3 21.89 26.65 -13.82
CA LYS A 3 20.43 26.56 -13.82
C LYS A 3 20.02 25.36 -14.69
N ILE A 4 19.49 24.31 -14.06
CA ILE A 4 18.83 23.20 -14.75
C ILE A 4 17.39 23.67 -15.01
N THR A 5 17.16 24.18 -16.22
CA THR A 5 15.81 24.52 -16.70
C THR A 5 15.18 23.22 -17.21
N THR A 6 14.37 22.58 -16.38
CA THR A 6 13.57 21.42 -16.78
C THR A 6 12.44 21.88 -17.71
N ILE A 7 12.58 21.62 -19.01
CA ILE A 7 11.54 21.88 -20.01
C ILE A 7 10.51 20.75 -19.92
N PHE A 8 9.33 21.04 -19.38
CA PHE A 8 8.14 20.19 -19.51
C PHE A 8 7.57 20.38 -20.92
N ILE A 9 7.92 19.51 -21.85
CA ILE A 9 7.25 19.43 -23.16
C ILE A 9 5.95 18.64 -22.95
N LEU A 10 4.84 19.37 -22.78
CA LEU A 10 3.49 18.82 -22.82
C LEU A 10 3.18 18.46 -24.28
N ASN A 11 3.44 17.20 -24.67
CA ASN A 11 2.94 16.65 -25.93
C ASN A 11 1.42 16.45 -25.79
N TRP A 12 0.64 17.42 -26.25
CA TRP A 12 -0.78 17.24 -26.55
C TRP A 12 -0.89 16.35 -27.79
N ILE A 13 -0.97 15.04 -27.59
CA ILE A 13 -1.41 14.12 -28.63
C ILE A 13 -2.90 14.43 -28.87
N LEU A 14 -3.24 14.92 -30.06
CA LEU A 14 -4.60 14.96 -30.57
C LEU A 14 -5.13 13.52 -30.61
N ILE A 15 -5.82 13.11 -29.56
CA ILE A 15 -6.60 11.87 -29.56
C ILE A 15 -7.79 12.14 -30.45
N VAL A 16 -7.68 11.78 -31.73
CA VAL A 16 -8.84 11.66 -32.61
C VAL A 16 -9.77 10.65 -31.94
N SER A 17 -10.92 11.13 -31.45
CA SER A 17 -11.95 10.30 -30.85
C SER A 17 -12.62 9.49 -31.96
N PHE A 18 -11.97 8.41 -32.39
CA PHE A 18 -12.65 7.39 -33.17
C PHE A 18 -13.80 6.87 -32.31
N GLY A 19 -15.04 7.00 -32.81
CA GLY A 19 -16.23 6.53 -32.12
C GLY A 19 -16.03 5.09 -31.66
N GLN A 20 -16.15 4.87 -30.36
CA GLN A 20 -15.97 3.53 -29.79
C GLN A 20 -17.17 2.67 -30.17
N THR A 21 -16.91 1.49 -30.71
CA THR A 21 -17.93 0.51 -31.14
C THR A 21 -17.69 -0.85 -30.49
N VAL A 22 -18.70 -1.72 -30.50
CA VAL A 22 -18.59 -3.13 -30.10
C VAL A 22 -17.37 -3.81 -30.76
N GLN A 23 -17.18 -3.57 -32.06
CA GLN A 23 -16.06 -4.12 -32.82
C GLN A 23 -14.71 -3.63 -32.28
N SER A 24 -14.58 -2.33 -31.99
CA SER A 24 -13.34 -1.76 -31.44
C SER A 24 -12.96 -2.36 -30.08
N ILE A 25 -13.93 -2.61 -29.20
CA ILE A 25 -13.70 -3.22 -27.88
C ILE A 25 -13.29 -4.70 -28.04
N SER A 26 -13.97 -5.44 -28.94
CA SER A 26 -13.60 -6.82 -29.29
C SER A 26 -12.17 -6.91 -29.81
N ASP A 27 -11.79 -6.01 -30.72
CA ASP A 27 -10.48 -6.01 -31.34
C ASP A 27 -9.38 -5.66 -30.34
N GLU A 28 -9.65 -4.76 -29.41
CA GLU A 28 -8.73 -4.46 -28.31
C GLU A 28 -8.48 -5.69 -27.42
N LEU A 29 -9.53 -6.41 -26.99
CA LEU A 29 -9.38 -7.62 -26.18
C LEU A 29 -8.60 -8.72 -26.93
N LYS A 30 -8.90 -8.92 -28.21
CA LYS A 30 -8.18 -9.87 -29.06
C LYS A 30 -6.72 -9.48 -29.27
N ALA A 31 -6.44 -8.18 -29.45
CA ALA A 31 -5.08 -7.67 -29.58
C ALA A 31 -4.26 -7.91 -28.30
N ILE A 32 -4.84 -7.68 -27.12
CA ILE A 32 -4.19 -7.98 -25.83
C ILE A 32 -3.83 -9.47 -25.74
N ASN A 33 -4.77 -10.37 -26.06
CA ASN A 33 -4.49 -11.81 -26.07
C ASN A 33 -3.38 -12.17 -27.06
N LYS A 34 -3.45 -11.64 -28.28
CA LYS A 34 -2.44 -11.87 -29.32
C LYS A 34 -1.05 -11.47 -28.82
N GLU A 35 -0.91 -10.30 -28.19
CA GLU A 35 0.38 -9.86 -27.63
C GLU A 35 0.93 -10.90 -26.62
N ILE A 36 0.10 -11.39 -25.69
CA ILE A 36 0.52 -12.34 -24.65
C ILE A 36 0.93 -13.69 -25.25
N VAL A 37 0.15 -14.19 -26.21
CA VAL A 37 0.39 -15.46 -26.88
C VAL A 37 1.73 -15.42 -27.63
N GLU A 38 1.94 -14.36 -28.42
CA GLU A 38 3.10 -14.18 -29.28
C GLU A 38 4.37 -13.83 -28.50
N LYS A 39 4.26 -13.22 -27.32
CA LYS A 39 5.43 -12.79 -26.55
C LYS A 39 6.24 -13.99 -26.07
N GLU A 40 7.51 -13.98 -26.48
CA GLU A 40 8.46 -15.02 -26.14
C GLU A 40 8.96 -14.90 -24.70
N CYS A 41 9.34 -16.05 -24.13
CA CYS A 41 10.04 -16.10 -22.85
C CYS A 41 11.44 -15.47 -22.96
N ILE A 42 11.80 -14.66 -21.97
CA ILE A 42 13.13 -14.06 -21.82
C ILE A 42 13.72 -14.57 -20.51
N LYS A 43 14.88 -15.24 -20.55
CA LYS A 43 15.64 -15.65 -19.35
C LYS A 43 14.78 -16.32 -18.26
N LYS A 44 14.01 -17.36 -18.64
CA LYS A 44 13.13 -18.19 -17.79
C LYS A 44 11.83 -17.55 -17.27
N TYR A 45 11.51 -16.32 -17.66
CA TYR A 45 10.22 -15.69 -17.35
C TYR A 45 9.54 -15.18 -18.62
N GLY A 46 8.22 -15.02 -18.58
CA GLY A 46 7.42 -14.57 -19.72
C GLY A 46 6.10 -13.95 -19.29
N LEU A 47 5.31 -13.50 -20.26
CA LEU A 47 3.91 -13.13 -19.99
C LEU A 47 3.05 -14.38 -20.06
N ILE A 48 2.44 -14.69 -18.93
CA ILE A 48 1.36 -15.69 -18.88
C ILE A 48 -0.01 -15.04 -18.71
N ILE A 49 -0.04 -13.79 -18.28
CA ILE A 49 -1.24 -12.95 -18.18
C ILE A 49 -0.97 -11.54 -18.68
N SER A 50 -2.03 -10.78 -18.96
CA SER A 50 -1.93 -9.37 -19.33
C SER A 50 -1.32 -8.55 -18.20
N PRO A 51 -0.64 -7.43 -18.53
CA PRO A 51 -0.11 -6.53 -17.50
C PRO A 51 -1.21 -5.93 -16.61
N ARG A 52 -2.44 -5.75 -17.12
CA ARG A 52 -3.60 -5.35 -16.31
C ARG A 52 -4.05 -6.45 -15.36
N GLY A 53 -4.20 -7.68 -15.84
CA GLY A 53 -4.52 -8.83 -14.98
C GLY A 53 -3.46 -9.03 -13.90
N LEU A 54 -2.19 -8.74 -14.20
CA LEU A 54 -1.13 -8.81 -13.20
C LEU A 54 -1.27 -7.75 -12.10
N ASN A 55 -1.84 -6.58 -12.41
CA ASN A 55 -2.16 -5.58 -11.38
C ASN A 55 -3.24 -6.09 -10.43
N TYR A 56 -4.30 -6.75 -10.93
CA TYR A 56 -5.36 -7.34 -10.10
C TYR A 56 -4.82 -8.50 -9.27
N PHE A 57 -4.03 -9.38 -9.88
CA PHE A 57 -3.33 -10.43 -9.16
C PHE A 57 -2.47 -9.85 -8.04
N PHE A 58 -1.69 -8.80 -8.29
CA PHE A 58 -0.92 -8.14 -7.23
C PHE A 58 -1.79 -7.43 -6.20
N ALA A 59 -2.93 -6.87 -6.58
CA ALA A 59 -3.82 -6.22 -5.63
C ALA A 59 -4.38 -7.21 -4.60
N ASP A 60 -4.89 -8.35 -5.06
CA ASP A 60 -5.31 -9.44 -4.19
C ASP A 60 -4.15 -9.93 -3.32
N LYS A 61 -3.02 -10.29 -3.94
CA LYS A 61 -1.89 -10.90 -3.23
C LYS A 61 -1.20 -9.95 -2.26
N ILE A 62 -1.16 -8.64 -2.52
CA ILE A 62 -0.56 -7.66 -1.62
C ILE A 62 -1.54 -7.31 -0.50
N ALA A 63 -2.84 -7.20 -0.78
CA ALA A 63 -3.84 -6.87 0.23
C ALA A 63 -4.06 -7.96 1.27
N SER A 64 -3.52 -9.17 1.06
CA SER A 64 -3.43 -10.19 2.11
C SER A 64 -2.57 -9.81 3.31
N TYR A 65 -1.74 -8.76 3.17
CA TYR A 65 -0.89 -8.28 4.25
C TYR A 65 -0.95 -6.76 4.30
N LEU A 66 -1.73 -6.28 5.26
CA LEU A 66 -1.86 -4.88 5.62
C LEU A 66 -1.94 -4.83 7.14
N SER A 67 -0.87 -4.42 7.81
CA SER A 67 -0.86 -4.35 9.27
C SER A 67 -0.25 -3.07 9.82
N GLN A 68 0.58 -2.36 9.05
CA GLN A 68 1.33 -1.21 9.54
C GLN A 68 1.30 0.01 8.62
N ASP A 69 1.66 1.16 9.19
CA ASP A 69 1.91 2.39 8.44
C ASP A 69 3.11 2.19 7.49
N GLY A 70 2.89 2.41 6.19
CA GLY A 70 3.88 2.22 5.15
C GLY A 70 3.59 1.02 4.24
N ASP A 71 2.83 0.03 4.72
CA ASP A 71 2.39 -1.10 3.91
C ASP A 71 1.67 -0.63 2.64
N LEU A 72 1.90 -1.37 1.56
CA LEU A 72 1.25 -1.07 0.30
C LEU A 72 -0.15 -1.67 0.31
N SER A 73 -1.15 -0.85 -0.05
CA SER A 73 -2.46 -1.32 -0.44
C SER A 73 -2.79 -0.78 -1.81
N LEU A 74 -3.36 -1.64 -2.66
CA LEU A 74 -3.85 -1.28 -4.00
C LEU A 74 -5.37 -0.99 -4.00
N TYR A 75 -5.97 -0.91 -2.81
CA TYR A 75 -7.36 -0.51 -2.59
C TYR A 75 -7.46 1.01 -2.52
N LYS A 76 -8.59 1.56 -2.97
CA LYS A 76 -8.74 3.02 -3.06
C LYS A 76 -8.59 3.71 -1.71
N THR A 77 -9.15 3.12 -0.67
CA THR A 77 -9.03 3.61 0.71
C THR A 77 -8.66 2.42 1.59
N TYR A 78 -7.88 2.64 2.63
CA TYR A 78 -7.61 1.61 3.62
C TYR A 78 -7.27 2.25 4.97
N ALA A 79 -7.56 1.55 6.06
CA ALA A 79 -7.15 1.95 7.39
C ALA A 79 -6.24 0.90 8.02
N THR A 80 -5.37 1.35 8.91
CA THR A 80 -4.59 0.48 9.79
C THR A 80 -4.71 0.95 11.23
N LEU A 81 -4.74 0.01 12.16
CA LEU A 81 -4.73 0.22 13.59
C LEU A 81 -3.63 -0.67 14.16
N ASP A 82 -2.52 -0.12 14.63
CA ASP A 82 -1.51 -0.86 15.40
C ASP A 82 -1.64 -0.45 16.86
N ALA A 83 -2.32 -1.27 17.66
CA ALA A 83 -2.57 -0.98 19.06
C ALA A 83 -1.29 -1.03 19.90
N SER A 84 -0.24 -1.71 19.44
CA SER A 84 1.02 -1.80 20.18
C SER A 84 1.97 -0.64 19.94
N ASP A 85 1.82 0.07 18.81
CA ASP A 85 2.51 1.33 18.55
C ASP A 85 1.57 2.54 18.77
N GLY A 86 0.36 2.30 19.30
CA GLY A 86 -0.65 3.32 19.48
C GLY A 86 -0.99 4.08 18.21
N LYS A 87 -0.99 3.47 17.01
CA LYS A 87 -1.13 4.20 15.74
C LYS A 87 -2.38 3.82 14.98
N PHE A 88 -3.15 4.84 14.62
CA PHE A 88 -4.21 4.74 13.63
C PHE A 88 -3.80 5.47 12.35
N THR A 89 -4.05 4.87 11.19
CA THR A 89 -3.91 5.55 9.90
C THR A 89 -5.14 5.33 9.03
N LEU A 90 -5.53 6.36 8.28
CA LEU A 90 -6.51 6.28 7.21
C LEU A 90 -5.87 6.84 5.94
N ASN A 91 -5.76 6.00 4.92
CA ASN A 91 -5.05 6.28 3.70
C ASN A 91 -5.99 6.24 2.50
N HIS A 92 -5.75 7.12 1.55
CA HIS A 92 -6.44 7.21 0.28
C HIS A 92 -5.43 7.25 -0.86
N ASN A 93 -5.58 6.33 -1.80
CA ASN A 93 -4.73 6.26 -2.96
C ASN A 93 -5.28 7.17 -4.07
N ILE A 94 -4.52 8.21 -4.40
CA ILE A 94 -4.82 9.20 -5.43
C ILE A 94 -3.96 8.92 -6.66
N GLY A 95 -4.62 8.81 -7.81
CA GLY A 95 -3.94 8.72 -9.08
C GLY A 95 -3.26 7.37 -9.32
N LYS A 96 -3.36 6.92 -10.57
CA LYS A 96 -2.71 5.70 -11.05
C LYS A 96 -1.87 6.08 -12.26
N GLY A 97 -0.55 6.04 -12.11
CA GLY A 97 0.36 6.16 -13.23
C GLY A 97 0.30 4.87 -14.03
N LEU A 98 -0.72 4.72 -14.88
CA LEU A 98 -0.85 3.58 -15.77
C LEU A 98 0.02 3.79 -17.01
N ASP A 99 0.65 2.72 -17.47
CA ASP A 99 1.25 2.67 -18.79
C ASP A 99 0.12 2.71 -19.85
N PRO A 100 0.07 3.71 -20.75
CA PRO A 100 -1.05 3.86 -21.68
C PRO A 100 -1.18 2.69 -22.65
N SER A 101 -0.07 2.02 -22.99
CA SER A 101 -0.05 0.92 -23.96
C SER A 101 -0.45 -0.41 -23.34
N THR A 102 -0.02 -0.67 -22.10
CA THR A 102 -0.19 -1.99 -21.46
C THR A 102 -1.21 -1.98 -20.32
N GLY A 103 -1.61 -0.80 -19.84
CA GLY A 103 -2.41 -0.65 -18.62
C GLY A 103 -1.70 -1.08 -17.34
N ARG A 104 -0.38 -1.33 -17.39
CA ARG A 104 0.41 -1.71 -16.22
C ARG A 104 0.50 -0.56 -15.24
N LEU A 105 0.37 -0.83 -13.95
CA LEU A 105 0.65 0.16 -12.93
C LEU A 105 2.16 0.47 -12.87
N ARG A 106 2.50 1.76 -12.93
CA ARG A 106 3.88 2.27 -12.79
C ARG A 106 4.07 3.05 -11.51
N SER A 107 3.06 3.77 -11.06
CA SER A 107 3.14 4.56 -9.84
C SER A 107 1.77 4.75 -9.19
N LEU A 108 1.80 4.95 -7.88
CA LEU A 108 0.63 5.17 -7.02
C LEU A 108 0.99 6.24 -6.00
N THR A 109 0.15 7.26 -5.86
CA THR A 109 0.29 8.25 -4.79
C THR A 109 -0.72 7.90 -3.71
N THR A 110 -0.30 7.92 -2.45
CA THR A 110 -1.15 7.74 -1.28
C THR A 110 -1.06 9.01 -0.46
N VAL A 111 -2.21 9.55 -0.07
CA VAL A 111 -2.31 10.56 0.99
C VAL A 111 -3.04 9.94 2.16
N GLY A 112 -2.71 10.33 3.37
CA GLY A 112 -3.39 9.80 4.54
C GLY A 112 -3.33 10.73 5.72
N ILE A 113 -4.09 10.37 6.74
CA ILE A 113 -3.98 10.91 8.08
C ILE A 113 -3.41 9.83 8.99
N LYS A 114 -2.56 10.23 9.91
CA LYS A 114 -1.98 9.37 10.95
C LYS A 114 -2.20 10.04 12.30
N ALA A 115 -2.66 9.25 13.27
CA ALA A 115 -2.96 9.69 14.61
C ALA A 115 -2.33 8.72 15.62
N ASN A 116 -1.69 9.26 16.67
CA ASN A 116 -1.39 8.49 17.86
C ASN A 116 -2.67 8.35 18.72
N ILE A 117 -3.01 7.14 19.10
CA ILE A 117 -4.22 6.74 19.83
C ILE A 117 -3.90 6.06 21.16
N GLU A 118 -2.63 5.94 21.54
CA GLU A 118 -2.21 5.32 22.82
C GLU A 118 -2.92 5.97 24.02
N ASP A 119 -3.15 7.29 23.93
CA ASP A 119 -3.99 8.05 24.88
C ASP A 119 -5.35 8.50 24.30
N GLY A 120 -5.52 8.37 22.97
CA GLY A 120 -6.55 9.08 22.20
C GLY A 120 -7.95 8.46 22.24
N PHE A 121 -8.09 7.14 22.32
CA PHE A 121 -9.43 6.52 22.29
C PHE A 121 -10.21 6.75 23.58
N ALA A 122 -9.52 6.81 24.73
CA ALA A 122 -10.12 7.27 25.99
C ALA A 122 -10.42 8.78 25.92
N ALA A 123 -9.48 9.57 25.40
CA ALA A 123 -9.58 11.03 25.35
C ALA A 123 -10.74 11.58 24.50
N VAL A 124 -11.09 10.93 23.38
CA VAL A 124 -12.26 11.29 22.55
C VAL A 124 -13.56 11.26 23.35
N PHE A 125 -13.65 10.37 24.36
CA PHE A 125 -14.85 10.17 25.17
C PHE A 125 -14.72 10.72 26.60
N SER A 126 -13.57 11.25 26.99
CA SER A 126 -13.29 11.65 28.38
C SER A 126 -12.97 13.14 28.58
N ASP A 127 -13.29 14.02 27.61
CA ASP A 127 -12.97 15.47 27.64
C ASP A 127 -11.48 15.79 27.91
N SER A 128 -10.59 14.79 27.83
CA SER A 128 -9.17 14.98 28.08
C SER A 128 -8.48 15.49 26.82
N LYS A 129 -7.43 16.30 27.02
CA LYS A 129 -6.73 16.95 25.92
C LYS A 129 -6.00 15.88 25.09
N PHE A 130 -6.23 15.91 23.78
CA PHE A 130 -5.47 15.11 22.84
C PHE A 130 -3.98 15.46 22.95
N ASN A 131 -3.19 14.54 23.49
CA ASN A 131 -1.73 14.55 23.32
C ASN A 131 -1.32 13.87 22.00
N SER A 132 -2.28 13.66 21.09
CA SER A 132 -2.12 12.84 19.90
C SER A 132 -1.28 13.53 18.83
N GLU A 133 -0.31 12.78 18.32
CA GLU A 133 0.40 13.09 17.07
C GLU A 133 -0.56 12.93 15.90
N LEU A 134 -1.34 13.98 15.61
CA LEU A 134 -2.14 14.05 14.39
C LEU A 134 -1.27 14.63 13.29
N GLY A 135 -1.24 13.99 12.14
CA GLY A 135 -0.52 14.50 10.98
C GLY A 135 -1.00 13.92 9.67
N ILE A 136 -0.40 14.43 8.60
CA ILE A 136 -0.68 14.04 7.23
C ILE A 136 0.48 13.17 6.73
N SER A 137 0.14 12.05 6.10
CA SER A 137 1.10 11.19 5.41
C SER A 137 0.99 11.38 3.89
N LEU A 138 2.14 11.42 3.23
CA LEU A 138 2.26 11.39 1.77
C LEU A 138 3.20 10.27 1.39
N LYS A 139 2.77 9.39 0.48
CA LYS A 139 3.59 8.29 -0.03
C LYS A 139 3.52 8.23 -1.54
N GLN A 140 4.66 8.29 -2.21
CA GLN A 140 4.75 8.03 -3.64
C GLN A 140 5.39 6.66 -3.85
N THR A 141 4.71 5.77 -4.56
CA THR A 141 5.18 4.42 -4.87
C THR A 141 5.46 4.27 -6.37
N TRP A 142 6.50 3.53 -6.72
CA TRP A 142 6.88 3.16 -8.09
C TRP A 142 7.04 1.65 -8.23
N PHE A 143 6.39 1.09 -9.24
CA PHE A 143 6.33 -0.34 -9.49
C PHE A 143 7.29 -0.78 -10.60
N ALA A 144 8.14 -1.74 -10.28
CA ALA A 144 8.89 -2.46 -11.29
C ALA A 144 7.97 -3.37 -12.12
N LYS A 145 8.49 -3.88 -13.24
CA LYS A 145 7.79 -4.90 -14.02
C LYS A 145 7.76 -6.21 -13.22
N GLY A 146 6.56 -6.73 -12.98
CA GLY A 146 6.38 -8.07 -12.43
C GLY A 146 6.93 -9.14 -13.38
N LYS A 147 7.35 -10.27 -12.81
CA LYS A 147 7.93 -11.39 -13.58
C LYS A 147 7.21 -12.67 -13.21
N THR A 148 6.75 -13.41 -14.22
CA THR A 148 6.11 -14.71 -14.02
C THR A 148 6.98 -15.82 -14.60
N PHE A 149 7.31 -16.79 -13.76
CA PHE A 149 8.08 -17.98 -14.07
C PHE A 149 7.11 -19.15 -14.14
N PHE A 150 7.23 -19.95 -15.20
CA PHE A 150 6.39 -21.12 -15.47
C PHE A 150 7.21 -22.15 -16.26
N ASP A 151 6.76 -23.39 -16.27
CA ASP A 151 7.44 -24.51 -16.93
C ASP A 151 7.64 -24.24 -18.42
N GLY A 152 8.66 -24.86 -19.02
CA GLY A 152 9.01 -24.69 -20.45
C GLY A 152 9.54 -23.30 -20.85
N CYS A 153 9.54 -22.30 -19.96
CA CYS A 153 10.03 -20.95 -20.27
C CYS A 153 11.57 -20.83 -20.33
N ALA A 154 12.31 -21.84 -19.86
CA ALA A 154 13.77 -21.82 -19.71
C ALA A 154 14.58 -22.39 -20.90
N GLN A 155 13.96 -23.15 -21.80
CA GLN A 155 14.69 -23.97 -22.79
C GLN A 155 15.24 -23.20 -24.01
N ARG A 156 14.95 -21.91 -24.16
CA ARG A 156 15.16 -21.17 -25.42
C ARG A 156 16.54 -20.53 -25.63
N GLN A 157 17.43 -20.53 -24.63
CA GLN A 157 18.72 -19.82 -24.74
C GLN A 157 19.95 -20.71 -24.90
N GLN A 158 19.80 -22.04 -24.90
CA GLN A 158 20.93 -22.92 -25.17
C GLN A 158 20.88 -23.44 -26.61
N LYS A 159 21.89 -23.01 -27.38
CA LYS A 159 22.30 -23.40 -28.73
C LYS A 159 21.59 -22.69 -29.87
N GLY A 160 22.38 -21.99 -30.68
CA GLY A 160 22.02 -21.31 -31.92
C GLY A 160 21.56 -22.23 -33.05
N SER A 161 20.59 -23.10 -32.76
CA SER A 161 19.89 -23.90 -33.74
C SER A 161 18.59 -23.19 -34.11
N ARG A 162 18.46 -22.83 -35.39
CA ARG A 162 17.32 -22.16 -36.03
C ARG A 162 16.05 -23.03 -36.12
N THR A 163 15.90 -24.04 -35.27
CA THR A 163 14.98 -25.14 -35.54
C THR A 163 13.86 -25.24 -34.51
N ALA A 164 12.66 -24.99 -35.02
CA ALA A 164 11.32 -25.18 -34.46
C ALA A 164 10.79 -24.08 -33.50
N PRO A 165 9.58 -23.55 -33.76
CA PRO A 165 8.86 -22.74 -32.77
C PRO A 165 8.62 -23.60 -31.53
N ALA A 166 8.99 -23.08 -30.36
CA ALA A 166 8.86 -23.80 -29.11
C ALA A 166 7.38 -24.10 -28.85
N THR A 167 7.04 -25.38 -28.67
CA THR A 167 5.72 -25.76 -28.16
C THR A 167 5.50 -25.04 -26.83
N PRO A 168 4.44 -24.22 -26.69
CA PRO A 168 4.21 -23.52 -25.43
C PRO A 168 4.03 -24.54 -24.31
N SER A 169 4.50 -24.23 -23.10
CA SER A 169 4.33 -25.16 -21.99
C SER A 169 2.86 -25.38 -21.64
N ALA A 170 2.56 -26.53 -21.03
CA ALA A 170 1.19 -26.86 -20.62
C ALA A 170 0.53 -25.74 -19.80
N GLN A 171 1.29 -25.09 -18.90
CA GLN A 171 0.81 -23.93 -18.13
C GLN A 171 0.46 -22.72 -19.03
N LYS A 172 1.33 -22.34 -19.99
CA LYS A 172 1.04 -21.24 -20.91
C LYS A 172 -0.13 -21.58 -21.85
N GLN A 173 -0.19 -22.81 -22.35
CA GLN A 173 -1.29 -23.28 -23.21
C GLN A 173 -2.62 -23.23 -22.47
N LYS A 174 -2.67 -23.73 -21.23
CA LYS A 174 -3.86 -23.68 -20.38
C LYS A 174 -4.35 -22.24 -20.21
N MET A 175 -3.48 -21.31 -19.83
CA MET A 175 -3.85 -19.90 -19.68
C MET A 175 -4.28 -19.24 -21.01
N ASN A 176 -3.69 -19.63 -22.14
CA ASN A 176 -4.12 -19.14 -23.45
C ASN A 176 -5.54 -19.60 -23.82
N ILE A 177 -5.89 -20.85 -23.52
CA ILE A 177 -7.23 -21.39 -23.74
C ILE A 177 -8.24 -20.68 -22.82
N GLU A 178 -7.95 -20.60 -21.53
CA GLU A 178 -8.80 -19.92 -20.54
C GLU A 178 -9.05 -18.46 -20.93
N ARG A 179 -8.00 -17.73 -21.35
CA ARG A 179 -8.14 -16.36 -21.81
C ARG A 179 -9.00 -16.24 -23.08
N ALA A 180 -8.84 -17.15 -24.03
CA ALA A 180 -9.67 -17.16 -25.23
C ALA A 180 -11.16 -17.37 -24.87
N LEU A 181 -11.45 -18.28 -23.92
CA LEU A 181 -12.81 -18.49 -23.41
C LEU A 181 -13.37 -17.25 -22.71
N ILE A 182 -12.58 -16.60 -21.84
CA ILE A 182 -12.96 -15.33 -21.19
C ILE A 182 -13.35 -14.30 -22.26
N ILE A 183 -12.52 -14.10 -23.29
CA ILE A 183 -12.77 -13.11 -24.33
C ILE A 183 -14.07 -13.40 -25.08
N GLN A 184 -14.33 -14.65 -25.46
CA GLN A 184 -15.57 -15.00 -26.17
C GLN A 184 -16.81 -14.73 -25.31
N ASN A 185 -16.76 -15.11 -24.03
CA ASN A 185 -17.85 -14.88 -23.10
C ASN A 185 -18.13 -13.38 -22.89
N LEU A 186 -17.07 -12.58 -22.71
CA LEU A 186 -17.20 -11.13 -22.55
C LEU A 186 -17.74 -10.46 -23.83
N ILE A 187 -17.27 -10.86 -25.02
CA ILE A 187 -17.78 -10.35 -26.30
C ILE A 187 -19.28 -10.61 -26.43
N ALA A 188 -19.74 -11.82 -26.13
CA ALA A 188 -21.16 -12.14 -26.17
C ALA A 188 -21.96 -11.26 -25.19
N GLU A 189 -21.46 -11.08 -23.96
CA GLU A 189 -22.11 -10.27 -22.94
C GLU A 189 -22.22 -8.78 -23.35
N PHE A 190 -21.12 -8.13 -23.75
CA PHE A 190 -21.17 -6.70 -24.10
C PHE A 190 -21.87 -6.42 -25.43
N THR A 191 -21.86 -7.37 -26.36
CA THR A 191 -22.62 -7.25 -27.61
C THR A 191 -24.12 -7.19 -27.33
N THR A 192 -24.59 -8.01 -26.39
CA THR A 192 -25.99 -8.02 -25.95
C THR A 192 -26.36 -6.68 -25.32
N LYS A 193 -25.56 -6.18 -24.36
CA LYS A 193 -25.80 -4.88 -23.73
C LYS A 193 -25.77 -3.71 -24.71
N ALA A 194 -24.85 -3.72 -25.67
CA ALA A 194 -24.78 -2.68 -26.70
C ALA A 194 -26.02 -2.70 -27.61
N LYS A 195 -26.50 -3.88 -27.99
CA LYS A 195 -27.73 -4.03 -28.78
C LYS A 195 -28.95 -3.48 -28.03
N GLU A 196 -29.09 -3.81 -26.75
CA GLU A 196 -30.16 -3.29 -25.90
C GLU A 196 -30.11 -1.77 -25.78
N PHE A 197 -28.92 -1.20 -25.53
CA PHE A 197 -28.71 0.24 -25.47
C PHE A 197 -29.07 0.95 -26.78
N GLU A 198 -28.60 0.45 -27.94
CA GLU A 198 -28.93 1.06 -29.23
C GLU A 198 -30.43 1.00 -29.53
N ALA A 199 -31.12 -0.09 -29.14
CA ALA A 199 -32.56 -0.17 -29.25
C ALA A 199 -33.26 0.90 -28.38
N SER A 200 -32.80 1.10 -27.14
CA SER A 200 -33.32 2.14 -26.26
C SER A 200 -33.07 3.55 -26.79
N VAL A 201 -31.86 3.86 -27.26
CA VAL A 201 -31.51 5.19 -27.81
C VAL A 201 -32.32 5.50 -29.07
N ASN A 202 -32.51 4.52 -29.96
CA ASN A 202 -33.26 4.71 -31.20
C ASN A 202 -34.78 4.80 -30.97
N ALA A 203 -35.29 4.31 -29.83
CA ALA A 203 -36.70 4.45 -29.46
C ALA A 203 -37.07 5.86 -28.94
N ILE A 204 -36.08 6.71 -28.62
CA ILE A 204 -36.33 8.10 -28.17
C ILE A 204 -36.81 8.92 -29.36
N VAL A 205 -38.02 9.47 -29.27
CA VAL A 205 -38.63 10.29 -30.32
C VAL A 205 -38.23 11.76 -30.16
N PRO A 206 -38.07 12.53 -31.26
CA PRO A 206 -37.66 13.95 -31.18
C PRO A 206 -38.57 14.82 -30.32
N ALA A 207 -39.84 14.46 -30.19
CA ALA A 207 -40.80 15.17 -29.33
C ALA A 207 -40.41 15.16 -27.84
N ASP A 208 -39.61 14.17 -27.41
CA ASP A 208 -39.16 14.04 -26.01
C ASP A 208 -37.91 14.89 -25.70
N ILE A 209 -37.25 15.46 -26.72
CA ILE A 209 -36.00 16.20 -26.57
C ILE A 209 -36.15 17.65 -27.07
N PRO A 210 -36.61 18.59 -26.22
CA PRO A 210 -36.80 19.97 -26.66
C PRO A 210 -35.47 20.63 -27.10
N GLY A 211 -35.44 21.21 -28.30
CA GLY A 211 -34.30 22.00 -28.83
C GLY A 211 -33.96 21.72 -30.30
N PRO A 212 -33.42 22.69 -31.06
CA PRO A 212 -33.22 22.58 -32.52
C PRO A 212 -32.07 21.65 -32.96
N ASP A 213 -31.06 21.42 -32.10
CA ASP A 213 -29.89 20.56 -32.38
C ASP A 213 -29.74 19.40 -31.38
N SER A 214 -30.82 19.11 -30.64
CA SER A 214 -30.78 18.25 -29.45
C SER A 214 -30.69 16.77 -29.80
N ASP A 215 -31.47 16.26 -30.77
CA ASP A 215 -31.60 14.80 -30.95
C ASP A 215 -30.29 14.12 -31.38
N THR A 216 -29.63 14.61 -32.44
CA THR A 216 -28.41 13.97 -32.96
C THR A 216 -27.23 14.16 -32.02
N THR A 217 -27.05 15.36 -31.47
CA THR A 217 -25.95 15.68 -30.56
C THR A 217 -26.08 14.93 -29.24
N VAL A 218 -27.28 14.91 -28.64
CA VAL A 218 -27.54 14.21 -27.38
C VAL A 218 -27.36 12.71 -27.56
N LYS A 219 -27.94 12.10 -28.61
CA LYS A 219 -27.75 10.67 -28.88
C LYS A 219 -26.29 10.30 -29.16
N THR A 220 -25.52 11.19 -29.78
CA THR A 220 -24.07 10.98 -30.01
C THR A 220 -23.30 11.01 -28.69
N ASN A 221 -23.54 12.01 -27.84
CA ASN A 221 -22.91 12.09 -26.52
C ASN A 221 -23.28 10.88 -25.64
N MET A 222 -24.54 10.44 -25.66
CA MET A 222 -25.00 9.25 -24.94
C MET A 222 -24.25 7.99 -25.42
N ARG A 223 -24.08 7.81 -26.74
CA ARG A 223 -23.31 6.69 -27.30
C ARG A 223 -21.86 6.75 -26.87
N ASP A 224 -21.23 7.91 -26.96
CA ASP A 224 -19.83 8.09 -26.57
C ASP A 224 -19.60 7.76 -25.09
N GLU A 225 -20.47 8.25 -24.20
CA GLU A 225 -20.42 7.93 -22.77
C GLU A 225 -20.67 6.44 -22.51
N PHE A 226 -21.67 5.86 -23.17
CA PHE A 226 -22.00 4.44 -23.04
C PHE A 226 -20.84 3.56 -23.47
N TYR A 227 -20.29 3.74 -24.68
CA TYR A 227 -19.21 2.90 -25.18
C TYR A 227 -17.90 3.13 -24.41
N LYS A 228 -17.63 4.35 -23.92
CA LYS A 228 -16.51 4.62 -23.02
C LYS A 228 -16.62 3.84 -21.71
N LYS A 229 -17.82 3.81 -21.12
CA LYS A 229 -18.10 3.03 -19.91
C LYS A 229 -18.02 1.53 -20.19
N LEU A 230 -18.67 1.06 -21.26
CA LEU A 230 -18.66 -0.33 -21.69
C LEU A 230 -17.22 -0.83 -21.90
N ARG A 231 -16.41 -0.07 -22.63
CA ARG A 231 -14.99 -0.38 -22.82
C ARG A 231 -14.25 -0.51 -21.49
N THR A 232 -14.43 0.46 -20.59
CA THR A 232 -13.77 0.46 -19.28
C THR A 232 -14.17 -0.76 -18.44
N ASP A 233 -15.47 -1.04 -18.36
CA ASP A 233 -16.03 -2.14 -17.58
C ASP A 233 -15.55 -3.50 -18.07
N TYR A 234 -15.53 -3.71 -19.39
CA TYR A 234 -15.16 -5.01 -19.96
C TYR A 234 -13.64 -5.25 -20.02
N LEU A 235 -12.83 -4.19 -20.15
CA LEU A 235 -11.38 -4.31 -19.97
C LEU A 235 -11.01 -4.65 -18.52
N LYS A 236 -11.76 -4.10 -17.56
CA LYS A 236 -11.65 -4.43 -16.13
C LYS A 236 -12.05 -5.89 -15.88
N LYS A 237 -13.25 -6.30 -16.30
CA LYS A 237 -13.73 -7.69 -16.16
C LYS A 237 -12.77 -8.72 -16.76
N PHE A 238 -12.20 -8.41 -17.93
CA PHE A 238 -11.19 -9.26 -18.58
C PHE A 238 -9.96 -9.44 -17.69
N ALA A 239 -9.43 -8.35 -17.13
CA ALA A 239 -8.25 -8.37 -16.29
C ALA A 239 -8.50 -9.09 -14.95
N GLU A 240 -9.66 -8.87 -14.32
CA GLU A 240 -10.10 -9.57 -13.11
C GLU A 240 -10.22 -11.08 -13.37
N SER A 241 -11.00 -11.47 -14.39
CA SER A 241 -11.18 -12.88 -14.76
C SER A 241 -9.86 -13.58 -15.07
N GLU A 242 -8.93 -12.89 -15.71
CA GLU A 242 -7.61 -13.45 -16.00
C GLU A 242 -6.76 -13.66 -14.74
N ALA A 243 -6.82 -12.72 -13.79
CA ALA A 243 -6.15 -12.84 -12.50
C ALA A 243 -6.73 -14.02 -11.69
N ASP A 244 -8.05 -14.16 -11.67
CA ASP A 244 -8.77 -15.24 -10.97
C ASP A 244 -8.42 -16.60 -11.56
N ARG A 245 -8.38 -16.70 -12.90
CA ARG A 245 -7.93 -17.93 -13.57
C ARG A 245 -6.48 -18.26 -13.27
N LEU A 246 -5.59 -17.26 -13.23
CA LEU A 246 -4.19 -17.53 -12.87
C LEU A 246 -4.06 -18.05 -11.44
N ALA A 247 -4.79 -17.43 -10.49
CA ALA A 247 -4.78 -17.82 -9.09
C ALA A 247 -5.36 -19.23 -8.88
N SER A 248 -6.55 -19.50 -9.44
CA SER A 248 -7.25 -20.78 -9.27
C SER A 248 -6.58 -21.95 -9.99
N THR A 249 -5.99 -21.71 -11.17
CA THR A 249 -5.35 -22.77 -11.95
C THR A 249 -3.91 -23.05 -11.54
N GLU A 250 -3.32 -22.18 -10.71
CA GLU A 250 -1.91 -22.24 -10.32
C GLU A 250 -0.97 -22.41 -11.51
N SER A 251 -1.28 -21.77 -12.65
CA SER A 251 -0.53 -21.93 -13.90
C SER A 251 0.84 -21.22 -13.88
N PHE A 252 1.53 -21.19 -12.75
CA PHE A 252 2.84 -20.57 -12.59
C PHE A 252 3.66 -21.32 -11.54
N ASN A 253 4.97 -21.12 -11.55
CA ASN A 253 5.87 -21.66 -10.54
C ASN A 253 6.23 -20.59 -9.49
N LEU A 254 6.45 -19.37 -9.98
CA LEU A 254 6.84 -18.23 -9.17
C LEU A 254 6.42 -16.93 -9.85
N ILE A 255 5.84 -16.00 -9.11
CA ILE A 255 5.60 -14.63 -9.54
C ILE A 255 6.37 -13.70 -8.62
N LYS A 256 7.08 -12.74 -9.20
CA LYS A 256 7.86 -11.73 -8.46
C LYS A 256 7.33 -10.34 -8.73
N ALA A 257 7.16 -9.56 -7.68
CA ALA A 257 6.92 -8.12 -7.74
C ALA A 257 7.94 -7.38 -6.88
N ASN A 258 8.20 -6.13 -7.22
CA ASN A 258 8.92 -5.21 -6.34
C ASN A 258 8.53 -3.77 -6.63
N TRP A 259 8.59 -2.95 -5.60
CA TRP A 259 8.26 -1.53 -5.68
C TRP A 259 9.09 -0.75 -4.66
N TRP A 260 9.30 0.52 -4.98
CA TRP A 260 9.97 1.49 -4.12
C TRP A 260 8.99 2.57 -3.74
N SER A 261 9.12 3.12 -2.54
CA SER A 261 8.29 4.23 -2.09
C SER A 261 9.12 5.29 -1.39
N ILE A 262 8.72 6.55 -1.52
CA ILE A 262 9.14 7.63 -0.63
C ILE A 262 7.91 7.98 0.21
N LYS A 263 8.07 7.94 1.54
CA LYS A 263 7.03 8.26 2.52
C LYS A 263 7.48 9.46 3.34
N ALA A 264 6.60 10.44 3.51
CA ALA A 264 6.75 11.56 4.41
C ALA A 264 5.56 11.62 5.35
N PHE A 265 5.81 11.96 6.61
CA PHE A 265 4.77 12.30 7.59
C PHE A 265 5.06 13.70 8.13
N ILE A 266 4.05 14.56 8.07
CA ILE A 266 4.12 15.94 8.52
C ILE A 266 3.12 16.09 9.68
N PRO A 267 3.59 16.34 10.90
CA PRO A 267 2.71 16.55 12.04
C PRO A 267 1.92 17.85 11.86
N VAL A 268 0.64 17.81 12.18
CA VAL A 268 -0.25 18.96 12.26
C VAL A 268 -0.29 19.49 13.70
N THR A 269 -0.12 18.62 14.69
CA THR A 269 0.00 18.97 16.11
C THR A 269 1.43 18.78 16.61
N SER A 270 1.87 19.66 17.51
CA SER A 270 3.11 19.49 18.26
C SER A 270 2.85 18.66 19.52
N GLN A 271 3.78 17.80 19.89
CA GLN A 271 3.85 17.25 21.24
C GLN A 271 4.38 18.33 22.19
N LYS A 272 3.79 18.44 23.39
CA LYS A 272 4.20 19.40 24.40
C LYS A 272 4.75 18.67 25.62
N PHE A 273 5.86 19.15 26.14
CA PHE A 273 6.54 18.57 27.30
C PHE A 273 6.84 19.66 28.31
N ASN A 274 6.67 19.36 29.59
CA ASN A 274 7.12 20.24 30.66
C ASN A 274 8.41 19.66 31.22
N THR A 275 9.52 20.34 30.96
CA THR A 275 10.86 19.82 31.25
C THR A 275 11.63 20.78 32.15
N ALA A 276 12.41 20.25 33.08
CA ALA A 276 13.33 21.03 33.90
C ALA A 276 14.71 20.41 33.80
N GLU A 277 15.78 21.19 33.65
CA GLU A 277 17.13 20.63 33.52
C GLU A 277 17.56 19.90 34.81
N THR A 278 17.14 20.42 35.95
CA THR A 278 17.36 19.85 37.29
C THR A 278 16.14 20.09 38.18
N TYR A 279 16.12 19.51 39.39
CA TYR A 279 15.10 19.78 40.40
C TYR A 279 15.08 21.24 40.92
N ALA A 280 16.14 22.02 40.65
CA ALA A 280 16.27 23.40 41.11
C ALA A 280 15.94 24.45 40.01
N THR A 281 15.60 24.01 38.80
CA THR A 281 15.29 24.88 37.67
C THR A 281 13.79 24.93 37.41
N GLU A 282 13.31 26.07 36.92
CA GLU A 282 11.91 26.24 36.51
C GLU A 282 11.56 25.33 35.32
N PHE A 283 10.29 24.94 35.21
CA PHE A 283 9.82 24.16 34.07
C PHE A 283 9.78 25.01 32.79
N LEU A 284 10.32 24.46 31.72
CA LEU A 284 10.19 24.96 30.36
C LEU A 284 9.16 24.15 29.59
N ASN A 285 8.32 24.85 28.83
CA ASN A 285 7.36 24.23 27.92
C ASN A 285 8.04 23.99 26.57
N GLU A 286 8.39 22.75 26.34
CA GLU A 286 9.13 22.30 25.17
C GLU A 286 8.20 21.65 24.14
N HIS A 287 8.62 21.69 22.88
CA HIS A 287 7.79 21.22 21.77
C HIS A 287 8.56 20.34 20.80
N LEU A 288 7.94 19.24 20.38
CA LEU A 288 8.40 18.41 19.27
C LEU A 288 7.36 18.37 18.14
N TYR A 289 7.85 18.53 16.91
CA TYR A 289 7.10 18.20 15.69
C TYR A 289 7.71 16.92 15.11
N PRO A 290 7.13 15.73 15.38
CA PRO A 290 7.73 14.43 15.03
C PRO A 290 7.53 14.09 13.55
N TRP A 291 8.20 14.81 12.65
CA TRP A 291 8.18 14.50 11.23
C TRP A 291 9.01 13.23 10.92
N GLU A 292 8.62 12.51 9.85
CA GLU A 292 9.30 11.32 9.37
C GLU A 292 9.53 11.43 7.85
N LEU A 293 10.70 11.00 7.39
CA LEU A 293 10.98 10.77 5.98
C LEU A 293 11.61 9.39 5.82
N ALA A 294 11.06 8.57 4.94
CA ALA A 294 11.52 7.21 4.71
C ALA A 294 11.53 6.83 3.22
N VAL A 295 12.52 6.02 2.84
CA VAL A 295 12.57 5.30 1.57
C VAL A 295 12.30 3.83 1.86
N LEU A 296 11.29 3.28 1.20
CA LEU A 296 10.88 1.89 1.35
C LEU A 296 11.19 1.12 0.07
N HIS A 297 11.65 -0.12 0.22
CA HIS A 297 11.82 -1.09 -0.84
C HIS A 297 11.15 -2.38 -0.45
N ASN A 298 10.24 -2.84 -1.28
CA ASN A 298 9.43 -4.01 -0.99
C ASN A 298 9.55 -5.03 -2.12
N ARG A 299 9.51 -6.31 -1.76
CA ARG A 299 9.50 -7.44 -2.69
C ARG A 299 8.45 -8.43 -2.28
N MET A 300 7.78 -8.99 -3.28
CA MET A 300 6.83 -10.10 -3.11
C MET A 300 7.24 -11.26 -4.01
N TRP A 301 7.12 -12.46 -3.47
CA TRP A 301 7.27 -13.73 -4.18
C TRP A 301 6.04 -14.60 -3.91
N GLU A 302 5.32 -14.96 -4.95
CA GLU A 302 4.21 -15.93 -4.87
C GLU A 302 4.64 -17.22 -5.53
N SER A 303 4.67 -18.33 -4.79
CA SER A 303 4.98 -19.66 -5.32
C SER A 303 3.85 -20.64 -5.04
N THR A 304 3.51 -21.43 -6.05
CA THR A 304 2.55 -22.55 -5.94
C THR A 304 3.06 -23.72 -5.09
N LYS A 305 4.33 -23.69 -4.66
CA LYS A 305 4.94 -24.71 -3.78
C LYS A 305 5.23 -24.18 -2.39
N CYS A 306 5.83 -23.00 -2.30
CA CYS A 306 6.31 -22.44 -1.03
C CYS A 306 5.36 -21.42 -0.39
N GLY A 307 4.26 -21.07 -1.05
CA GLY A 307 3.36 -20.01 -0.62
C GLY A 307 3.91 -18.62 -0.95
N ARG A 308 3.53 -17.63 -0.13
CA ARG A 308 3.82 -16.21 -0.34
C ARG A 308 4.90 -15.73 0.60
N PHE A 309 5.85 -14.96 0.07
CA PHE A 309 6.87 -14.28 0.87
C PHE A 309 6.91 -12.80 0.53
N PHE A 310 7.00 -11.96 1.55
CA PHE A 310 7.25 -10.52 1.46
C PHE A 310 8.56 -10.19 2.15
N LEU A 311 9.29 -9.24 1.57
CA LEU A 311 10.45 -8.61 2.18
C LEU A 311 10.29 -7.10 2.08
N ASN A 312 10.28 -6.44 3.23
CA ASN A 312 10.18 -5.00 3.36
C ASN A 312 11.49 -4.47 3.94
N LEU A 313 12.06 -3.46 3.30
CA LEU A 313 13.24 -2.72 3.74
C LEU A 313 12.86 -1.25 3.83
N SER A 314 13.10 -0.62 4.96
CA SER A 314 12.87 0.82 5.16
C SER A 314 14.13 1.47 5.70
N ILE A 315 14.53 2.58 5.08
CA ILE A 315 15.58 3.47 5.60
C ILE A 315 14.92 4.81 5.82
N GLY A 316 15.00 5.34 7.03
CA GLY A 316 14.33 6.57 7.39
C GLY A 316 15.10 7.45 8.34
N ILE A 317 14.56 8.65 8.53
CA ILE A 317 14.94 9.60 9.56
C ILE A 317 13.67 10.11 10.22
N VAL A 318 13.70 10.25 11.54
CA VAL A 318 12.60 10.80 12.33
C VAL A 318 13.12 11.92 13.22
N ASN A 319 12.32 12.97 13.41
CA ASN A 319 12.59 13.97 14.42
C ASN A 319 12.13 13.44 15.78
N ASN A 320 13.06 13.30 16.70
CA ASN A 320 12.85 12.75 18.03
C ASN A 320 13.31 13.74 19.11
N ASN A 321 13.07 13.41 20.37
CA ASN A 321 13.51 14.22 21.50
C ASN A 321 13.92 13.34 22.68
N SER A 322 14.57 13.94 23.68
CA SER A 322 15.07 13.22 24.85
C SER A 322 13.98 12.62 25.76
N VAL A 323 12.75 13.16 25.73
CA VAL A 323 11.59 12.58 26.45
C VAL A 323 11.15 11.27 25.81
N ALA A 324 10.96 11.26 24.49
CA ALA A 324 10.52 10.09 23.74
C ALA A 324 11.59 8.98 23.69
N THR A 325 12.84 9.29 24.03
CA THR A 325 13.95 8.33 24.09
C THR A 325 14.29 7.86 25.50
N GLU A 326 13.54 8.29 26.51
CA GLU A 326 13.82 8.02 27.93
C GLU A 326 15.20 8.53 28.39
N ASP A 327 15.77 9.53 27.71
CA ASP A 327 17.04 10.18 28.10
C ASP A 327 16.84 11.22 29.21
N VAL A 328 15.59 11.58 29.53
CA VAL A 328 15.21 12.41 30.69
C VAL A 328 14.34 11.60 31.64
N GLU A 329 14.49 11.88 32.93
CA GLU A 329 13.78 11.16 33.98
C GLU A 329 12.31 11.59 34.00
N LYS A 330 11.40 10.63 33.78
CA LYS A 330 9.96 10.83 33.96
C LYS A 330 9.61 10.61 35.43
N ILE A 331 9.07 11.63 36.08
CA ILE A 331 8.69 11.60 37.49
C ILE A 331 7.27 12.14 37.66
N SER A 332 6.57 11.64 38.69
CA SER A 332 5.28 12.22 39.06
C SER A 332 5.49 13.61 39.67
N LEU A 333 4.49 14.48 39.56
CA LEU A 333 4.54 15.79 40.23
C LEU A 333 4.73 15.69 41.74
N GLN A 334 4.19 14.66 42.37
CA GLN A 334 4.36 14.46 43.81
C GLN A 334 5.80 14.06 44.16
N ASP A 335 6.42 13.19 43.37
CA ASP A 335 7.81 12.80 43.57
C ASP A 335 8.76 13.96 43.32
N TYR A 336 8.51 14.79 42.30
CA TYR A 336 9.27 16.02 42.07
C TYR A 336 9.29 16.94 43.28
N LYS A 337 8.13 17.15 43.94
CA LYS A 337 8.03 17.93 45.18
C LYS A 337 8.83 17.28 46.31
N ASN A 338 8.68 15.96 46.48
CA ASN A 338 9.37 15.22 47.54
C ASN A 338 10.89 15.24 47.37
N LEU A 339 11.38 15.34 46.13
CA LEU A 339 12.80 15.42 45.78
C LEU A 339 13.36 16.85 45.84
N GLY A 340 12.59 17.83 46.31
CA GLY A 340 13.05 19.20 46.52
C GLY A 340 12.83 20.15 45.34
N GLY A 341 11.88 19.84 44.46
CA GLY A 341 11.49 20.69 43.33
C GLY A 341 11.12 22.12 43.75
N THR A 342 11.76 23.13 43.16
CA THR A 342 11.66 24.54 43.61
C THR A 342 10.63 25.40 42.86
N ASP A 343 9.86 24.84 41.93
CA ASP A 343 8.86 25.58 41.12
C ASP A 343 7.40 25.19 41.46
N PRO A 344 6.88 25.58 42.65
CA PRO A 344 5.52 25.25 43.05
C PRO A 344 4.45 26.02 42.28
N ILE A 345 4.79 27.14 41.62
CA ILE A 345 3.83 28.02 40.93
C ILE A 345 3.48 27.47 39.56
N HIS A 346 4.46 27.09 38.72
CA HIS A 346 4.15 26.45 37.44
C HIS A 346 3.57 25.05 37.66
N MET A 347 3.94 24.35 38.73
CA MET A 347 3.35 23.06 39.07
C MET A 347 1.83 23.06 39.27
N ALA A 348 1.25 24.16 39.78
CA ALA A 348 -0.21 24.29 39.91
C ALA A 348 -0.92 24.55 38.56
N GLN A 349 -0.15 24.92 37.53
CA GLN A 349 -0.62 25.22 36.17
C GLN A 349 -0.33 24.08 35.18
N LEU A 350 0.45 23.08 35.58
CA LEU A 350 0.73 21.91 34.75
C LEU A 350 -0.58 21.14 34.53
N GLU A 351 -0.95 20.99 33.27
CA GLU A 351 -2.12 20.22 32.84
C GLU A 351 -1.83 18.70 32.77
N SER A 352 -0.61 18.29 33.14
CA SER A 352 -0.05 16.95 33.05
C SER A 352 0.41 16.49 34.43
N ASP A 353 0.06 15.28 34.83
CA ASP A 353 0.51 14.65 36.09
C ASP A 353 1.99 14.24 36.07
N ASP A 354 2.61 14.28 34.89
CA ASP A 354 4.00 13.92 34.64
C ASP A 354 4.89 15.16 34.44
N ALA A 355 6.09 15.11 35.02
CA ALA A 355 7.18 16.04 34.82
C ALA A 355 8.43 15.32 34.30
N TYR A 356 9.25 16.02 33.52
CA TYR A 356 10.48 15.46 32.96
C TYR A 356 11.70 16.23 33.47
N VAL A 357 12.65 15.54 34.09
CA VAL A 357 13.87 16.16 34.64
C VAL A 357 15.11 15.69 33.88
N GLY A 358 15.87 16.65 33.37
CA GLY A 358 17.09 16.45 32.58
C GLY A 358 17.15 17.41 31.39
N THR A 359 18.28 17.40 30.68
CA THR A 359 18.50 18.29 29.53
C THR A 359 17.59 17.89 28.36
N TYR A 360 16.58 18.71 28.07
CA TYR A 360 15.76 18.53 26.89
C TYR A 360 16.54 18.84 25.61
N LYS A 361 16.36 18.00 24.58
CA LYS A 361 16.92 18.24 23.24
C LYS A 361 16.11 17.56 22.16
N ASN A 362 15.95 18.25 21.04
CA ASN A 362 15.43 17.69 19.80
C ASN A 362 16.60 17.19 18.94
N PHE A 363 16.43 16.04 18.29
CA PHE A 363 17.45 15.47 17.42
C PHE A 363 16.85 14.58 16.34
N VAL A 364 17.59 14.41 15.24
CA VAL A 364 17.19 13.51 14.16
C VAL A 364 17.77 12.12 14.42
N THR A 365 16.90 11.11 14.32
CA THR A 365 17.26 9.71 14.50
C THR A 365 17.12 8.97 13.17
N PRO A 366 18.25 8.59 12.54
CA PRO A 366 18.22 7.64 11.43
C PRO A 366 17.76 6.27 11.90
N ASN A 367 17.04 5.54 11.06
CA ASN A 367 16.62 4.17 11.33
C ASN A 367 16.69 3.28 10.08
N LEU A 368 16.82 1.98 10.35
CA LEU A 368 16.82 0.89 9.38
C LEU A 368 15.84 -0.19 9.85
N LYS A 369 14.84 -0.50 9.04
CA LYS A 369 13.87 -1.58 9.31
C LYS A 369 13.96 -2.66 8.25
N ILE A 370 13.98 -3.91 8.68
CA ILE A 370 13.92 -5.08 7.82
C ILE A 370 12.81 -5.98 8.33
N GLN A 371 11.90 -6.37 7.45
CA GLN A 371 10.80 -7.27 7.79
C GLN A 371 10.63 -8.35 6.73
N GLY A 372 10.51 -9.59 7.17
CA GLY A 372 10.10 -10.72 6.35
C GLY A 372 8.73 -11.22 6.79
N ILE A 373 7.83 -11.47 5.84
CA ILE A 373 6.53 -12.09 6.10
C ILE A 373 6.36 -13.30 5.19
N TRP A 374 5.98 -14.44 5.77
CA TRP A 374 5.76 -15.67 5.02
C TRP A 374 4.38 -16.25 5.33
N PHE A 375 3.62 -16.54 4.27
CA PHE A 375 2.38 -17.33 4.34
C PHE A 375 2.63 -18.66 3.64
N PRO A 376 2.60 -19.80 4.38
CA PRO A 376 2.65 -21.12 3.76
C PRO A 376 1.55 -21.30 2.72
N LYS A 377 1.76 -22.22 1.78
CA LYS A 377 0.73 -22.57 0.80
C LYS A 377 -0.54 -23.02 1.52
N ASP A 378 -1.70 -22.59 1.03
CA ASP A 378 -3.03 -22.95 1.52
C ASP A 378 -3.35 -22.47 2.94
N TRP A 379 -2.46 -21.69 3.57
CA TRP A 379 -2.64 -21.18 4.92
C TRP A 379 -3.11 -19.72 4.88
N ASN A 380 -4.05 -19.39 5.76
CA ASN A 380 -4.48 -18.01 6.01
C ASN A 380 -3.72 -17.36 7.17
N ILE A 381 -2.82 -18.11 7.82
CA ILE A 381 -1.96 -17.65 8.91
C ILE A 381 -0.53 -17.67 8.40
N GLY A 382 0.19 -16.57 8.60
CA GLY A 382 1.60 -16.43 8.28
C GLY A 382 2.45 -16.23 9.52
N VAL A 383 3.74 -16.02 9.28
CA VAL A 383 4.74 -15.63 10.27
C VAL A 383 5.45 -14.39 9.77
N SER A 384 5.59 -13.38 10.63
CA SER A 384 6.33 -12.14 10.37
C SER A 384 7.49 -12.02 11.35
N LEU A 385 8.63 -11.54 10.84
CA LEU A 385 9.79 -11.18 11.65
C LEU A 385 10.24 -9.79 11.22
N LEU A 386 10.39 -8.88 12.19
CA LEU A 386 10.87 -7.52 11.94
C LEU A 386 11.99 -7.16 12.91
N PHE A 387 12.99 -6.47 12.38
CA PHE A 387 14.06 -5.82 13.12
C PHE A 387 14.08 -4.33 12.77
N ASP A 388 14.17 -3.48 13.78
CA ASP A 388 14.21 -2.02 13.66
C ASP A 388 15.39 -1.47 14.46
N GLN A 389 16.41 -0.98 13.77
CA GLN A 389 17.61 -0.39 14.36
C GLN A 389 17.55 1.12 14.19
N SER A 390 17.55 1.86 15.30
CA SER A 390 17.79 3.31 15.29
C SER A 390 19.27 3.61 15.48
N PHE A 391 19.73 4.80 15.08
CA PHE A 391 21.14 5.20 15.16
C PHE A 391 21.29 6.60 15.76
N GLY A 392 22.49 6.92 16.24
CA GLY A 392 22.81 8.22 16.83
C GLY A 392 22.58 8.26 18.33
N GLN A 393 21.92 9.32 18.83
CA GLN A 393 21.64 9.50 20.26
C GLN A 393 20.65 8.44 20.77
N TYR A 394 19.71 8.01 19.92
CA TYR A 394 18.80 6.90 20.17
C TYR A 394 19.23 5.70 19.33
N ASN A 395 19.77 4.66 19.97
CA ASN A 395 20.37 3.52 19.29
C ASN A 395 19.84 2.13 19.70
N PRO A 396 18.54 1.95 20.02
CA PRO A 396 18.03 0.62 20.35
C PRO A 396 17.86 -0.23 19.09
N LEU A 397 17.97 -1.55 19.30
CA LEU A 397 17.51 -2.56 18.38
C LEU A 397 16.19 -3.12 18.89
N ASN A 398 15.12 -2.97 18.12
CA ASN A 398 13.81 -3.54 18.44
C ASN A 398 13.54 -4.75 17.55
N GLY A 399 12.85 -5.74 18.09
CA GLY A 399 12.42 -6.96 17.40
C GLY A 399 10.91 -7.15 17.47
N LYS A 400 10.33 -7.77 16.45
CA LYS A 400 8.94 -8.21 16.44
C LYS A 400 8.82 -9.59 15.81
N LEU A 401 8.14 -10.50 16.50
CA LEU A 401 7.59 -11.74 15.95
C LEU A 401 6.07 -11.57 15.83
N GLY A 402 5.54 -11.70 14.61
CA GLY A 402 4.10 -11.56 14.36
C GLY A 402 3.49 -12.80 13.70
N PHE A 403 2.19 -12.95 13.89
CA PHE A 403 1.37 -13.99 13.28
C PHE A 403 0.23 -13.31 12.51
N PRO A 404 0.47 -12.90 11.25
CA PRO A 404 -0.58 -12.31 10.44
C PRO A 404 -1.63 -13.34 10.05
N ILE A 405 -2.90 -12.96 10.19
CA ILE A 405 -4.09 -13.74 9.87
C ILE A 405 -4.90 -12.95 8.85
N ARG A 406 -5.19 -13.58 7.72
CA ARG A 406 -6.04 -13.02 6.66
C ARG A 406 -7.44 -13.61 6.74
N PHE A 407 -8.45 -12.75 6.80
CA PHE A 407 -9.83 -13.12 6.59
C PHE A 407 -10.26 -12.79 5.16
N ASN A 408 -10.76 -13.80 4.47
CA ASN A 408 -11.33 -13.66 3.15
C ASN A 408 -12.86 -13.66 3.25
N ASP A 409 -13.54 -12.94 2.36
CA ASP A 409 -14.98 -13.12 2.19
C ASP A 409 -15.33 -14.44 1.47
N LYS A 410 -16.61 -14.60 1.12
CA LYS A 410 -17.13 -15.78 0.42
C LYS A 410 -16.55 -15.92 -1.00
N ASP A 411 -16.13 -14.82 -1.59
CA ASP A 411 -15.58 -14.77 -2.95
C ASP A 411 -14.05 -14.96 -2.93
N GLY A 412 -13.45 -14.95 -1.74
CA GLY A 412 -12.02 -15.19 -1.52
C GLY A 412 -11.20 -13.90 -1.40
N ASP A 413 -11.85 -12.74 -1.47
CA ASP A 413 -11.19 -11.44 -1.41
C ASP A 413 -10.81 -11.08 0.03
N PRO A 414 -9.61 -10.50 0.26
CA PRO A 414 -9.17 -10.11 1.60
C PRO A 414 -10.04 -8.96 2.14
N THR A 415 -10.72 -9.20 3.26
CA THR A 415 -11.60 -8.22 3.91
C THR A 415 -10.95 -7.55 5.10
N VAL A 416 -10.25 -8.33 5.93
CA VAL A 416 -9.58 -7.85 7.13
C VAL A 416 -8.30 -8.64 7.36
N ASN A 417 -7.24 -7.94 7.70
CA ASN A 417 -5.99 -8.54 8.16
C ASN A 417 -5.78 -8.20 9.63
N PHE A 418 -5.41 -9.20 10.43
CA PHE A 418 -4.97 -9.01 11.80
C PHE A 418 -3.55 -9.53 11.93
N GLU A 419 -2.75 -8.97 12.82
CA GLU A 419 -1.45 -9.56 13.19
C GLU A 419 -1.32 -9.47 14.70
N VAL A 420 -1.28 -10.64 15.34
CA VAL A 420 -0.89 -10.77 16.75
C VAL A 420 0.62 -10.70 16.79
N GLN A 421 1.17 -9.85 17.64
CA GLN A 421 2.59 -9.54 17.64
C GLN A 421 3.17 -9.59 19.05
N VAL A 422 4.36 -10.17 19.16
CA VAL A 422 5.23 -10.10 20.31
C VAL A 422 6.37 -9.17 19.92
N LYS A 423 6.45 -8.01 20.59
CA LYS A 423 7.48 -7.00 20.37
C LYS A 423 8.46 -7.02 21.52
N THR A 424 9.75 -6.93 21.21
CA THR A 424 10.81 -6.77 22.19
C THR A 424 11.55 -5.48 21.89
N PHE A 425 11.56 -4.57 22.86
CA PHE A 425 12.20 -3.26 22.76
C PHE A 425 13.62 -3.32 23.32
N ASP A 426 14.53 -2.53 22.76
CA ASP A 426 15.91 -2.39 23.22
C ASP A 426 16.60 -3.74 23.56
N MET A 427 16.64 -4.64 22.56
CA MET A 427 17.30 -5.94 22.65
C MET A 427 18.82 -5.85 22.91
N THR A 428 19.38 -4.64 22.81
CA THR A 428 20.81 -4.35 23.00
C THR A 428 21.13 -3.78 24.38
N ASP A 429 20.14 -3.58 25.24
CA ASP A 429 20.28 -2.98 26.57
C ASP A 429 21.02 -1.62 26.54
N LYS A 430 20.74 -0.78 25.54
CA LYS A 430 21.40 0.53 25.40
C LYS A 430 20.65 1.67 26.05
N ILE A 431 19.34 1.51 26.26
CA ILE A 431 18.47 2.55 26.83
C ILE A 431 17.98 2.11 28.20
N VAL A 432 17.48 0.89 28.29
CA VAL A 432 16.80 0.40 29.50
C VAL A 432 17.63 -0.72 30.11
N THR A 433 18.81 -0.41 30.64
CA THR A 433 19.80 -1.41 31.10
C THR A 433 19.35 -2.25 32.30
N ASP A 434 18.39 -1.74 33.07
CA ASP A 434 17.96 -2.29 34.37
C ASP A 434 16.74 -3.23 34.25
N LYS A 435 16.07 -3.28 33.10
CA LYS A 435 14.89 -4.13 32.88
C LYS A 435 15.27 -5.46 32.23
N SER A 436 14.67 -6.55 32.70
CA SER A 436 14.80 -7.86 32.05
C SER A 436 14.09 -7.89 30.69
N LEU A 437 14.49 -8.81 29.81
CA LEU A 437 13.90 -8.97 28.46
C LEU A 437 12.36 -9.12 28.49
N ILE A 438 11.82 -9.80 29.50
CA ILE A 438 10.37 -9.97 29.69
C ILE A 438 9.68 -8.62 29.94
N LYS A 439 10.29 -7.75 30.75
CA LYS A 439 9.78 -6.39 30.99
C LYS A 439 9.94 -5.46 29.79
N LYS A 440 10.79 -5.82 28.84
CA LYS A 440 10.96 -5.15 27.54
C LYS A 440 10.12 -5.78 26.43
N THR A 441 9.26 -6.74 26.76
CA THR A 441 8.43 -7.43 25.78
C THR A 441 6.98 -7.04 25.96
N SER A 442 6.32 -6.68 24.86
CA SER A 442 4.87 -6.44 24.84
C SER A 442 4.20 -7.38 23.85
N ILE A 443 2.92 -7.63 24.10
CA ILE A 443 2.03 -8.30 23.16
C ILE A 443 1.08 -7.24 22.65
N GLY A 444 0.80 -7.26 21.35
CA GLY A 444 -0.26 -6.43 20.83
C GLY A 444 -0.88 -6.96 19.56
N LEU A 445 -1.74 -6.13 19.00
CA LEU A 445 -2.57 -6.46 17.86
C LEU A 445 -2.49 -5.31 16.86
N SER A 446 -2.34 -5.67 15.59
CA SER A 446 -2.57 -4.74 14.49
C SER A 446 -3.71 -5.23 13.59
N VAL A 447 -4.47 -4.30 13.03
CA VAL A 447 -5.62 -4.53 12.17
C VAL A 447 -5.48 -3.68 10.91
N GLY A 448 -5.64 -4.29 9.74
CA GLY A 448 -5.71 -3.60 8.45
C GLY A 448 -7.04 -3.85 7.77
N LEU A 449 -7.68 -2.78 7.35
CA LEU A 449 -8.98 -2.77 6.70
C LEU A 449 -8.85 -2.14 5.31
N PRO A 450 -8.72 -2.94 4.23
CA PRO A 450 -8.92 -2.45 2.88
C PRO A 450 -10.39 -2.07 2.67
N PHE A 451 -10.64 -0.86 2.16
CA PHE A 451 -11.98 -0.39 1.80
C PHE A 451 -12.10 -0.22 0.28
N ASN A 452 -13.32 -0.37 -0.24
CA ASN A 452 -13.70 -0.14 -1.64
C ASN A 452 -13.03 -1.09 -2.64
N SER A 453 -13.24 -0.83 -3.93
CA SER A 453 -12.64 -1.60 -5.02
C SER A 453 -11.14 -1.32 -5.18
N ILE A 454 -10.46 -2.32 -5.74
CA ILE A 454 -9.11 -2.19 -6.29
C ILE A 454 -9.11 -1.01 -7.28
N ILE A 455 -8.05 -0.20 -7.24
CA ILE A 455 -8.01 1.09 -7.94
C ILE A 455 -8.04 0.97 -9.47
N TYR A 456 -7.89 -0.23 -10.05
CA TYR A 456 -7.71 -0.41 -11.50
C TYR A 456 -9.01 -0.33 -12.29
#